data_AF-A0A1W9NW30-F1
#
_entry.id   AF-A0A1W9NW30-F1
#
_cell.length_a   1.000
_cell.length_b   1.000
_cell.length_c   1.000
_cell.angle_alpha   90.00
_cell.angle_beta   90.00
_cell.angle_gamma   90.00
#
_symmetry.space_group_name_H-M   'P 1'
#
loop_
_entity.id
_entity.type
_entity.pdbx_description
1 polymer ?
#
loop_
_entity_poly.entity_id
_entity_poly.type
_entity_poly.pdbx_seq_one_letter_code
_entity_poly.pdbx_strand_id
1 'polypeptide(L)'
;MEYFVSFYDYFRPEAYIPEKDIFLEKKFELNEALELLKIKVELLKIKAVASLQERRDIIIVASVSCLYNIGKPSNFKEMGIYIEKGENYNRRELLEKLVGENYNRRELLEKLVEIQYNRNDFSPLPGTFRARGGILEIFPAYSDKIYRIALTWNFQSER
;
A
#
# COMPACT_ATOMS: atom_id res chain seq x y z
N MET A 1 4.25 11.03 -14.36
CA MET A 1 4.43 12.26 -13.55
C MET A 1 3.64 12.04 -12.27
N GLU A 2 4.27 12.16 -11.11
CA GLU A 2 3.66 11.82 -9.81
C GLU A 2 3.73 13.02 -8.84
N TYR A 3 2.95 12.97 -7.75
CA TYR A 3 2.81 14.06 -6.78
C TYR A 3 3.15 13.60 -5.36
N PHE A 4 3.84 14.45 -4.60
CA PHE A 4 4.21 14.20 -3.21
C PHE A 4 3.94 15.44 -2.36
N VAL A 5 2.74 15.54 -1.79
CA VAL A 5 2.27 16.76 -1.09
C VAL A 5 1.65 16.45 0.27
N SER A 6 1.62 17.45 1.16
CA SER A 6 0.91 17.36 2.44
C SER A 6 -0.59 17.44 2.23
N PHE A 7 -1.37 16.79 3.10
CA PHE A 7 -2.83 16.83 3.08
C PHE A 7 -3.43 17.76 4.16
N TYR A 8 -2.59 18.37 5.00
CA TYR A 8 -3.03 19.25 6.07
C TYR A 8 -3.30 20.66 5.54
N ASP A 9 -4.49 21.18 5.80
CA ASP A 9 -4.83 22.59 5.56
C ASP A 9 -4.22 23.49 6.61
N TYR A 10 -4.33 23.07 7.87
CA TYR A 10 -3.78 23.77 9.01
C TYR A 10 -3.02 22.79 9.89
N PHE A 11 -1.78 23.13 10.21
CA PHE A 11 -0.94 22.35 11.10
C PHE A 11 -0.26 23.29 12.10
N ARG A 12 -0.58 23.09 13.37
CA ARG A 12 0.08 23.72 14.51
C ARG A 12 0.93 22.69 15.24
N PRO A 13 2.26 22.84 15.26
CA PRO A 13 3.13 21.93 15.98
C PRO A 13 2.91 22.04 17.49
N GLU A 14 3.31 21.00 18.20
CA GLU A 14 3.41 21.02 19.65
C GLU A 14 4.54 21.97 20.06
N ALA A 15 4.26 22.88 20.98
CA ALA A 15 5.25 23.84 21.44
C ALA A 15 4.98 24.24 22.90
N TYR A 16 6.05 24.38 23.67
CA TYR A 16 5.98 24.99 24.99
C TYR A 16 6.53 26.42 24.89
N ILE A 17 5.79 27.41 25.41
CA ILE A 17 6.16 28.81 25.43
C ILE A 17 6.56 29.16 26.88
N PRO A 18 7.87 29.21 27.22
CA PRO A 18 8.32 29.37 28.60
C PRO A 18 7.90 30.70 29.22
N GLU A 19 7.92 31.79 28.44
CA GLU A 19 7.58 33.14 28.92
C GLU A 19 6.14 33.27 29.44
N LYS A 20 5.24 32.43 28.94
CA LYS A 20 3.82 32.44 29.31
C LYS A 20 3.41 31.22 30.12
N ASP A 21 4.34 30.29 30.33
CA ASP A 21 4.08 28.96 30.89
C ASP A 21 2.89 28.25 30.20
N ILE A 22 2.83 28.36 28.86
CA ILE A 22 1.74 27.77 28.07
C ILE A 22 2.31 26.60 27.26
N PHE A 23 1.68 25.44 27.44
CA PHE A 23 1.83 24.31 26.54
C PHE A 23 0.78 24.39 25.42
N LEU A 24 1.24 24.50 24.18
CA LEU A 24 0.42 24.42 22.99
C LEU A 24 0.44 22.99 22.47
N GLU A 25 -0.68 22.30 22.65
CA GLU A 25 -0.88 20.99 22.05
C GLU A 25 -0.85 21.06 20.53
N LYS A 26 -0.33 19.97 19.94
CA LYS A 26 -0.41 19.70 18.52
C LYS A 26 -1.87 19.76 18.07
N LYS A 27 -2.15 20.62 17.09
CA LYS A 27 -3.45 20.67 16.42
C LYS A 27 -3.25 20.56 14.92
N PHE A 28 -4.08 19.77 14.28
CA PHE A 28 -4.19 19.75 12.84
C PHE A 28 -5.67 19.77 12.50
N GLU A 29 -6.02 20.52 11.46
CA GLU A 29 -7.38 20.57 10.96
C GLU A 29 -7.40 19.98 9.56
N LEU A 30 -8.46 19.23 9.31
CA LEU A 30 -8.76 18.66 8.00
C LEU A 30 -10.19 19.05 7.68
N ASN A 31 -10.41 19.74 6.56
CA ASN A 31 -11.77 19.98 6.08
C ASN A 31 -12.42 18.66 5.63
N GLU A 32 -13.73 18.50 5.81
CA GLU A 32 -14.47 17.27 5.41
C GLU A 32 -14.31 16.97 3.90
N ALA A 33 -14.33 18.00 3.05
CA ALA A 33 -14.07 17.86 1.62
C ALA A 33 -12.65 17.32 1.31
N LEU A 34 -11.71 17.52 2.23
CA LEU A 34 -10.33 17.02 2.13
C LEU A 34 -10.12 15.67 2.78
N GLU A 35 -11.11 15.10 3.47
CA GLU A 35 -10.98 13.75 4.03
C GLU A 35 -10.90 12.67 2.93
N LEU A 36 -11.72 12.81 1.89
CA LEU A 36 -11.59 12.00 0.67
C LEU A 36 -10.30 12.31 -0.08
N LEU A 37 -9.89 13.58 -0.11
CA LEU A 37 -8.66 14.01 -0.77
C LEU A 37 -7.43 13.50 -0.02
N LYS A 38 -7.47 13.35 1.30
CA LYS A 38 -6.41 12.82 2.14
C LYS A 38 -6.07 11.39 1.75
N ILE A 39 -7.10 10.53 1.61
CA ILE A 39 -6.87 9.15 1.12
C ILE A 39 -6.15 9.24 -0.23
N LYS A 40 -6.66 10.05 -1.16
CA LYS A 40 -6.06 10.21 -2.48
C LYS A 40 -4.63 10.74 -2.46
N VAL A 41 -4.31 11.71 -1.59
CA VAL A 41 -2.97 12.28 -1.41
C VAL A 41 -2.00 11.26 -0.82
N GLU A 42 -2.44 10.45 0.14
CA GLU A 42 -1.64 9.35 0.68
C GLU A 42 -1.37 8.29 -0.40
N LEU A 43 -2.35 7.95 -1.23
CA LEU A 43 -2.15 7.04 -2.37
C LEU A 43 -1.16 7.62 -3.39
N LEU A 44 -1.20 8.93 -3.67
CA LEU A 44 -0.24 9.60 -4.55
C LEU A 44 1.19 9.50 -4.03
N LYS A 45 1.40 9.63 -2.72
CA LYS A 45 2.74 9.44 -2.11
C LYS A 45 3.22 8.00 -2.28
N ILE A 46 2.39 7.01 -1.97
CA ILE A 46 2.74 5.59 -2.12
C ILE A 46 3.07 5.29 -3.59
N LYS A 47 2.28 5.84 -4.53
CA LYS A 47 2.51 5.71 -5.96
C LYS A 47 3.80 6.37 -6.43
N ALA A 48 4.13 7.55 -5.92
CA ALA A 48 5.39 8.22 -6.22
C ALA A 48 6.59 7.38 -5.77
N VAL A 49 6.53 6.80 -4.56
CA VAL A 49 7.58 5.90 -4.03
C VAL A 49 7.69 4.62 -4.87
N ALA A 50 6.56 3.98 -5.17
CA ALA A 50 6.54 2.76 -5.99
C ALA A 50 7.10 3.00 -7.39
N SER A 51 6.67 4.08 -8.05
CA SER A 51 7.14 4.42 -9.40
C SER A 51 8.64 4.73 -9.44
N LEU A 52 9.18 5.34 -8.37
CA LEU A 52 10.61 5.61 -8.25
C LEU A 52 11.45 4.32 -8.09
N GLN A 53 10.85 3.23 -7.61
CA GLN A 53 11.49 1.91 -7.55
C GLN A 53 11.40 1.16 -8.89
N GLU A 54 10.29 1.31 -9.61
CA GLU A 54 10.04 0.57 -10.86
C GLU A 54 10.77 1.15 -12.08
N ARG A 55 10.90 2.48 -12.17
CA ARG A 55 11.36 3.15 -13.39
C ARG A 55 12.20 4.40 -13.10
N ARG A 56 13.11 4.73 -14.03
CA ARG A 56 14.00 5.91 -13.91
C ARG A 56 13.48 7.17 -14.59
N ASP A 57 12.54 7.04 -15.51
CA ASP A 57 11.92 8.11 -16.28
C ASP A 57 10.67 8.66 -15.56
N ILE A 58 10.92 9.31 -14.41
CA ILE A 58 9.88 9.88 -13.55
C ILE A 58 10.20 11.32 -13.13
N ILE A 59 9.17 12.16 -13.09
CA ILE A 59 9.19 13.49 -12.48
C ILE A 59 8.20 13.46 -11.31
N ILE A 60 8.68 13.86 -10.13
CA ILE A 60 7.87 14.01 -8.92
C ILE A 60 7.75 15.50 -8.60
N VAL A 61 6.53 15.99 -8.52
CA VAL A 61 6.25 17.35 -8.01
C VAL A 61 6.01 17.23 -6.50
N ALA A 62 6.92 17.80 -5.71
CA ALA A 62 6.90 17.64 -4.26
C ALA A 62 6.74 18.98 -3.52
N SER A 63 6.03 18.95 -2.40
CA SER A 63 6.10 20.02 -1.39
C SER A 63 7.22 19.75 -0.39
N VAL A 64 7.41 20.64 0.59
CA VAL A 64 8.35 20.45 1.73
C VAL A 64 8.13 19.12 2.48
N SER A 65 6.97 18.47 2.29
CA SER A 65 6.69 17.12 2.79
C SER A 65 7.76 16.08 2.43
N CYS A 66 8.48 16.24 1.31
CA CYS A 66 9.53 15.30 0.88
C CYS A 66 10.76 15.24 1.81
N LEU A 67 10.94 16.24 2.68
CA LEU A 67 12.00 16.26 3.68
C LEU A 67 11.65 15.44 4.93
N TYR A 68 10.38 15.08 5.12
CA TYR A 68 9.94 14.28 6.25
C TYR A 68 10.19 12.79 6.00
N ASN A 69 10.54 12.09 7.07
CA ASN A 69 10.91 10.69 7.00
C ASN A 69 9.70 9.80 6.70
N ILE A 70 9.73 9.10 5.57
CA ILE A 70 8.67 8.17 5.13
C ILE A 70 9.07 6.69 5.24
N GLY A 71 10.18 6.41 5.95
CA GLY A 71 10.76 5.08 6.04
C GLY A 71 11.87 4.84 5.00
N LYS A 72 12.68 3.81 5.22
CA LYS A 72 13.79 3.47 4.31
C LYS A 72 13.26 2.86 3.02
N PRO A 73 13.85 3.17 1.85
CA PRO A 73 13.47 2.55 0.57
C PRO A 73 13.60 1.02 0.57
N SER A 74 14.55 0.47 1.34
CA SER A 74 14.73 -0.98 1.50
C SER A 74 13.48 -1.67 2.04
N ASN A 75 12.79 -1.04 2.99
CA ASN A 75 11.60 -1.62 3.62
C ASN A 75 10.46 -1.76 2.60
N PHE A 76 10.32 -0.80 1.68
CA PHE A 76 9.34 -0.88 0.59
C PHE A 76 9.65 -2.04 -0.38
N LYS A 77 10.92 -2.33 -0.63
CA LYS A 77 11.30 -3.48 -1.47
C LYS A 77 11.04 -4.81 -0.79
N GLU A 78 11.35 -4.92 0.51
CA GLU A 78 11.14 -6.13 1.30
C GLU A 78 9.65 -6.45 1.50
N MET A 79 8.81 -5.42 1.60
CA MET A 79 7.35 -5.55 1.65
C MET A 79 6.70 -5.71 0.26
N GLY A 80 7.47 -5.52 -0.82
CA GLY A 80 6.99 -5.56 -2.19
C GLY A 80 6.78 -6.99 -2.67
N ILE A 81 5.59 -7.26 -3.21
CA ILE A 81 5.24 -8.53 -3.83
C ILE A 81 5.38 -8.40 -5.35
N TYR A 82 6.29 -9.16 -5.96
CA TYR A 82 6.52 -9.16 -7.41
C TYR A 82 5.84 -10.36 -8.06
N ILE A 83 4.97 -10.09 -9.03
CA ILE A 83 4.25 -11.11 -9.81
C ILE A 83 4.42 -10.77 -11.28
N GLU A 84 4.98 -11.68 -12.07
CA GLU A 84 5.13 -11.49 -13.51
C GLU A 84 3.89 -11.99 -14.26
N LYS A 85 3.46 -11.20 -15.26
CA LYS A 85 2.31 -11.54 -16.09
C LYS A 85 2.70 -12.62 -17.10
N GLY A 86 2.02 -13.77 -17.04
CA GLY A 86 2.24 -14.89 -17.96
C GLY A 86 3.00 -16.06 -17.34
N GLU A 87 3.51 -15.91 -16.11
CA GLU A 87 4.00 -17.05 -15.34
C GLU A 87 2.79 -17.86 -14.82
N ASN A 88 2.72 -19.13 -15.22
CA ASN A 88 1.79 -20.09 -14.62
C ASN A 88 2.39 -20.56 -13.29
N TYR A 89 2.21 -19.76 -12.25
CA TYR A 89 2.57 -20.22 -10.91
C TYR A 89 1.65 -21.34 -10.48
N ASN A 90 2.21 -22.50 -10.17
CA ASN A 90 1.45 -23.46 -9.35
C ASN A 90 1.18 -22.83 -7.98
N ARG A 91 0.07 -23.21 -7.32
CA ARG A 91 -0.32 -22.68 -6.00
C ARG A 91 0.85 -22.67 -5.02
N ARG A 92 1.68 -23.72 -5.05
CA ARG A 92 2.86 -23.88 -4.19
C ARG A 92 3.93 -22.83 -4.49
N GLU A 93 4.27 -22.61 -5.76
CA GLU A 93 5.27 -21.62 -6.18
C GLU A 93 4.80 -20.18 -5.93
N LEU A 94 3.52 -19.88 -6.14
CA LEU A 94 2.97 -18.57 -5.82
C LEU A 94 3.04 -18.34 -4.30
N LEU A 95 2.63 -19.32 -3.50
CA LEU A 95 2.66 -19.21 -2.04
C LEU A 95 4.09 -19.18 -1.49
N GLU A 96 5.04 -19.84 -2.14
CA GLU A 96 6.48 -19.81 -1.83
C GLU A 96 7.11 -18.46 -2.10
N LYS A 97 6.86 -17.89 -3.28
CA LYS A 97 7.24 -16.50 -3.57
C LYS A 97 6.58 -15.51 -2.61
N LEU A 98 5.36 -15.79 -2.16
CA LEU A 98 4.60 -14.85 -1.32
C LEU A 98 4.93 -14.96 0.16
N VAL A 99 5.18 -16.15 0.74
CA VAL A 99 5.10 -16.37 2.19
C VAL A 99 6.35 -17.02 2.84
N GLY A 100 7.26 -17.71 2.12
CA GLY A 100 8.51 -18.25 2.72
C GLY A 100 8.79 -19.70 2.37
N GLU A 101 9.05 -20.60 3.34
CA GLU A 101 8.80 -22.08 3.26
C GLU A 101 7.64 -22.52 4.20
N ASN A 102 6.77 -23.45 3.77
CA ASN A 102 5.51 -23.93 4.39
C ASN A 102 4.34 -22.92 4.40
N TYR A 103 3.35 -23.08 3.49
CA TYR A 103 2.21 -22.14 3.38
C TYR A 103 0.83 -22.77 3.40
N ASN A 104 -0.10 -22.08 4.05
CA ASN A 104 -1.55 -22.24 3.89
C ASN A 104 -2.19 -20.95 3.31
N ARG A 105 -3.40 -21.05 2.74
CA ARG A 105 -4.20 -19.90 2.26
C ARG A 105 -4.31 -18.81 3.32
N ARG A 106 -4.35 -19.22 4.59
CA ARG A 106 -4.46 -18.35 5.74
C ARG A 106 -3.26 -17.41 5.87
N GLU A 107 -2.05 -17.91 5.71
CA GLU A 107 -0.81 -17.12 5.89
C GLU A 107 -0.62 -16.09 4.78
N LEU A 108 -1.07 -16.39 3.55
CA LEU A 108 -1.09 -15.37 2.48
C LEU A 108 -2.00 -14.18 2.85
N LEU A 109 -3.17 -14.47 3.41
CA LEU A 109 -4.10 -13.43 3.85
C LEU A 109 -3.53 -12.69 5.06
N GLU A 110 -2.86 -13.39 5.98
CA GLU A 110 -2.17 -12.80 7.13
C GLU A 110 -1.04 -11.87 6.68
N LYS A 111 -0.24 -12.24 5.67
CA LYS A 111 0.81 -11.38 5.12
C LYS A 111 0.29 -10.15 4.40
N LEU A 112 -0.85 -10.26 3.70
CA LEU A 112 -1.53 -9.08 3.16
C LEU A 112 -1.99 -8.13 4.26
N VAL A 113 -2.49 -8.68 5.38
CA VAL A 113 -2.84 -7.89 6.58
C VAL A 113 -1.59 -7.26 7.23
N GLU A 114 -0.46 -7.97 7.30
CA GLU A 114 0.83 -7.42 7.78
C GLU A 114 1.27 -6.20 6.95
N ILE A 115 1.10 -6.27 5.63
CA ILE A 115 1.39 -5.17 4.69
C ILE A 115 0.27 -4.10 4.70
N GLN A 116 -0.60 -4.10 5.72
CA GLN A 116 -1.67 -3.11 5.95
C GLN A 116 -2.80 -3.14 4.90
N TYR A 117 -2.96 -4.24 4.17
CA TYR A 117 -4.15 -4.41 3.33
C TYR A 117 -5.33 -4.93 4.15
N ASN A 118 -6.51 -4.35 3.90
CA ASN A 118 -7.74 -4.76 4.55
C ASN A 118 -8.54 -5.73 3.68
N ARG A 119 -9.14 -6.75 4.30
CA ARG A 119 -10.05 -7.64 3.59
C ARG A 119 -11.40 -6.94 3.41
N ASN A 120 -11.85 -6.79 2.15
CA ASN A 120 -13.18 -6.24 1.84
C ASN A 120 -13.85 -7.04 0.73
N ASP A 121 -14.80 -7.90 1.11
CA ASP A 121 -15.50 -8.80 0.18
C ASP A 121 -16.72 -8.14 -0.52
N PHE A 122 -17.09 -6.91 -0.11
CA PHE A 122 -18.28 -6.19 -0.58
C PHE A 122 -17.97 -5.09 -1.59
N SER A 123 -17.06 -4.17 -1.26
CA SER A 123 -16.74 -3.01 -2.12
C SER A 123 -15.23 -2.90 -2.32
N PRO A 124 -14.72 -2.93 -3.57
CA PRO A 124 -13.30 -2.78 -3.82
C PRO A 124 -12.88 -1.32 -3.55
N LEU A 125 -12.06 -1.13 -2.52
CA LEU A 125 -11.41 0.14 -2.21
C LEU A 125 -9.88 -0.03 -2.38
N PRO A 126 -9.13 1.02 -2.75
CA PRO A 126 -7.67 0.95 -2.78
C PRO A 126 -7.10 0.48 -1.44
N GLY A 127 -6.11 -0.43 -1.47
CA GLY A 127 -5.55 -1.04 -0.27
C GLY A 127 -6.40 -2.17 0.32
N THR A 128 -7.36 -2.71 -0.47
CA THR A 128 -8.15 -3.87 -0.06
C THR A 128 -7.90 -5.09 -0.94
N PHE A 129 -8.20 -6.27 -0.39
CA PHE A 129 -8.23 -7.51 -1.16
C PHE A 129 -9.52 -8.30 -0.89
N ARG A 130 -9.90 -9.14 -1.85
CA ARG A 130 -11.01 -10.10 -1.72
C ARG A 130 -10.61 -11.46 -2.27
N ALA A 131 -11.09 -12.51 -1.62
CA ALA A 131 -10.76 -13.88 -2.01
C ALA A 131 -12.04 -14.72 -2.15
N ARG A 132 -12.44 -15.05 -3.38
CA ARG A 132 -13.63 -15.87 -3.68
C ARG A 132 -13.23 -17.15 -4.41
N GLY A 133 -13.46 -18.30 -3.79
CA GLY A 133 -13.09 -19.60 -4.35
C GLY A 133 -11.59 -19.69 -4.63
N GLY A 134 -11.23 -19.96 -5.88
CA GLY A 134 -9.84 -19.95 -6.39
C GLY A 134 -9.38 -18.60 -6.95
N ILE A 135 -10.12 -17.52 -6.79
CA ILE A 135 -9.75 -16.21 -7.31
C ILE A 135 -9.39 -15.28 -6.14
N LEU A 136 -8.17 -14.75 -6.18
CA LEU A 136 -7.72 -13.68 -5.30
C LEU A 136 -7.70 -12.38 -6.11
N GLU A 137 -8.37 -11.36 -5.62
CA GLU A 137 -8.32 -10.02 -6.20
C GLU A 137 -7.69 -9.07 -5.22
N ILE A 138 -6.67 -8.36 -5.69
CA ILE A 138 -5.90 -7.40 -4.91
C ILE A 138 -6.10 -6.05 -5.56
N PHE A 139 -6.50 -5.06 -4.77
CA PHE A 139 -6.59 -3.68 -5.18
C PHE A 139 -5.42 -2.91 -4.57
N PRO A 140 -4.31 -2.71 -5.30
CA PRO A 140 -3.15 -2.01 -4.78
C PRO A 140 -3.53 -0.60 -4.31
N ALA A 141 -2.93 -0.15 -3.21
CA ALA A 141 -3.14 1.21 -2.73
C ALA A 141 -2.70 2.27 -3.77
N TYR A 142 -1.69 1.97 -4.59
CA TYR A 142 -1.09 2.93 -5.53
C TYR A 142 -1.65 2.88 -6.95
N SER A 143 -2.65 2.04 -7.23
CA SER A 143 -3.14 1.78 -8.59
C SER A 143 -4.66 1.88 -8.63
N ASP A 144 -5.21 2.36 -9.74
CA ASP A 144 -6.66 2.30 -10.02
C ASP A 144 -7.09 0.97 -10.66
N LYS A 145 -6.13 0.04 -10.84
CA LYS A 145 -6.37 -1.28 -11.44
C LYS A 145 -6.48 -2.35 -10.36
N ILE A 146 -7.46 -3.24 -10.53
CA ILE A 146 -7.57 -4.45 -9.71
C ILE A 146 -6.77 -5.55 -10.38
N TYR A 147 -5.86 -6.17 -9.64
CA TYR A 147 -5.16 -7.37 -10.08
C TYR A 147 -5.94 -8.61 -9.66
N ARG A 148 -6.33 -9.41 -10.64
CA ARG A 148 -6.99 -10.70 -10.42
C ARG A 148 -5.99 -11.83 -10.63
N ILE A 149 -5.78 -12.62 -9.59
CA ILE A 149 -4.96 -13.81 -9.60
C ILE A 149 -5.91 -15.01 -9.56
N ALA A 150 -5.96 -15.76 -10.65
CA ALA A 150 -6.70 -17.01 -10.72
C ALA A 150 -5.78 -18.15 -10.30
N LEU A 151 -6.13 -18.83 -9.20
CA LEU A 151 -5.48 -20.04 -8.72
C LEU A 151 -6.17 -21.22 -9.39
N THR A 152 -5.61 -21.72 -10.49
CA THR A 152 -6.08 -22.95 -11.14
C THR A 152 -5.57 -24.19 -10.41
N TRP A 153 -6.46 -25.14 -10.18
CA TRP A 153 -6.12 -26.45 -9.63
C TRP A 153 -5.62 -27.34 -10.77
N ASN A 154 -4.30 -27.43 -10.96
CA ASN A 154 -3.76 -28.54 -11.74
C ASN A 154 -3.72 -29.77 -10.83
N PHE A 155 -4.79 -30.57 -10.89
CA PHE A 155 -4.70 -31.97 -10.51
C PHE A 155 -3.78 -32.65 -11.53
N GLN A 156 -2.49 -32.76 -11.22
CA GLN A 156 -1.68 -33.82 -11.83
C GLN A 156 -2.14 -35.12 -11.19
N SER A 157 -3.09 -35.81 -11.84
CA SER A 157 -3.28 -37.24 -11.60
C SER A 157 -2.08 -37.94 -12.23
N GLU A 158 -1.08 -38.28 -11.43
CA GLU A 158 -0.16 -39.35 -11.79
C GLU A 158 -1.00 -40.63 -11.92
N ARG A 159 -1.13 -41.11 -13.16
CA ARG A 159 -1.48 -42.50 -13.47
C ARG A 159 -0.18 -43.28 -13.60
#